data_AF-A0A1F4ZW37-F1
#
_entry.id   AF-A0A1F4ZW37-F1
#
_cell.length_a   1.000
_cell.length_b   1.000
_cell.length_c   1.000
_cell.angle_alpha   90.00
_cell.angle_beta   90.00
_cell.angle_gamma   90.00
#
_symmetry.space_group_name_H-M   'P 1'
#
loop_
_entity.id
_entity.type
_entity.pdbx_description
1 polymer ?
#
loop_
_entity_poly.entity_id
_entity_poly.type
_entity_poly.pdbx_seq_one_letter_code
_entity_poly.pdbx_strand_id
1 'polypeptide(L)'
;MTTSKTITAQPKWELVLGFEIHAELATKSKMFCACPADHFGQEPNTQTCPVCLGLPGALPVPNAKAIEWCIKLGQALNCSINLESKFDRKNYFYPDLPKGYQISQYDKPFCHDGYLDLASGRRIRITRVHMEEDTAKLQHSQIDGQKVSLIDFNRSGVPLVEIVTEPDFKTTSESDEFLKEVQLIIRALDISTADMEKGSMRLEANISVRPVGKKDLPEFKVEVKNVNSFRFIKKAIEFEFNRQVELLEQGQIPSQETRGYDESKGVTFSQRSKEQAHDYRYFPEPDIPPFKFSQNQVNQWKQELPILPAQIRSQLVASQLSSDSASTLIASPVRLKRYYELIKKGLVPKKAASLVINAPEDKVSTIDQVQTNPTTDVSQILPLVEKIVSENPKAVSDFKAGKTQSLFFLVGMVKRQLPQADANQVRDLITSKISG
;
A
#
# COMPACT_ATOMS: atom_id res chain seq x y z
N MET A 1 31.63 39.84 -19.27
CA MET A 1 30.59 38.97 -19.83
C MET A 1 31.07 37.53 -19.71
N THR A 2 30.68 36.84 -18.64
CA THR A 2 31.01 35.43 -18.42
C THR A 2 29.70 34.71 -18.19
N THR A 3 29.14 34.20 -19.28
CA THR A 3 27.93 33.39 -19.29
C THR A 3 28.24 32.02 -18.70
N SER A 4 27.83 31.81 -17.46
CA SER A 4 27.68 30.49 -16.84
C SER A 4 26.63 29.70 -17.62
N LYS A 5 27.07 28.78 -18.46
CA LYS A 5 26.20 27.73 -19.02
C LYS A 5 26.17 26.58 -18.03
N THR A 6 25.13 26.54 -17.21
CA THR A 6 24.75 25.33 -16.47
C THR A 6 24.16 24.36 -17.50
N ILE A 7 25.00 23.50 -18.07
CA ILE A 7 24.54 22.37 -18.87
C ILE A 7 24.10 21.29 -17.88
N THR A 8 22.81 21.28 -17.53
CA THR A 8 22.18 20.11 -16.89
C THR A 8 22.18 19.01 -17.93
N ALA A 9 23.18 18.12 -17.88
CA ALA A 9 23.23 16.94 -18.73
C ALA A 9 21.94 16.13 -18.51
N GLN A 10 21.20 15.89 -19.60
CA GLN A 10 20.05 14.99 -19.59
C GLN A 10 20.51 13.60 -19.10
N PRO A 11 19.71 12.88 -18.30
CA PRO A 11 20.07 11.54 -17.86
C PRO A 11 20.31 10.65 -19.09
N LYS A 12 21.40 9.86 -19.07
CA LYS A 12 21.76 8.95 -20.17
C LYS A 12 20.87 7.70 -20.22
N TRP A 13 20.30 7.33 -19.09
CA TRP A 13 19.57 6.08 -18.86
C TRP A 13 18.18 6.33 -18.29
N GLU A 14 17.20 5.52 -18.69
CA GLU A 14 15.84 5.50 -18.14
C GLU A 14 15.48 4.13 -17.54
N LEU A 15 14.61 4.19 -16.53
CA LEU A 15 14.09 3.04 -15.81
C LEU A 15 13.02 2.32 -16.64
N VAL A 16 13.11 1.00 -16.70
CA VAL A 16 12.04 0.10 -17.17
C VAL A 16 11.64 -0.75 -15.98
N LEU A 17 10.49 -0.44 -15.40
CA LEU A 17 10.04 -1.03 -14.14
C LEU A 17 8.63 -1.58 -14.32
N GLY A 18 8.41 -2.81 -13.87
CA GLY A 18 7.12 -3.46 -13.70
C GLY A 18 7.06 -4.21 -12.36
N PHE A 19 5.88 -4.68 -11.99
CA PHE A 19 5.61 -5.34 -10.71
C PHE A 19 4.76 -6.58 -10.87
N GLU A 20 5.09 -7.58 -10.03
CA GLU A 20 4.24 -8.71 -9.66
C GLU A 20 3.82 -8.48 -8.20
N ILE A 21 2.52 -8.33 -7.96
CA ILE A 21 1.93 -8.00 -6.66
C ILE A 21 1.08 -9.17 -6.24
N HIS A 22 1.41 -9.81 -5.11
CA HIS A 22 0.62 -10.90 -4.57
C HIS A 22 -0.15 -10.43 -3.34
N ALA A 23 -1.41 -10.87 -3.20
CA ALA A 23 -2.21 -10.62 -2.00
C ALA A 23 -2.95 -11.89 -1.54
N GLU A 24 -2.75 -12.27 -0.27
CA GLU A 24 -3.46 -13.40 0.36
C GLU A 24 -4.91 -12.97 0.63
N LEU A 25 -5.88 -13.72 0.13
CA LEU A 25 -7.30 -13.41 0.32
C LEU A 25 -7.78 -13.92 1.69
N ALA A 26 -8.47 -13.05 2.44
CA ALA A 26 -9.03 -13.30 3.78
C ALA A 26 -10.30 -14.18 3.76
N THR A 27 -10.31 -15.20 2.91
CA THR A 27 -11.41 -16.17 2.83
C THR A 27 -11.44 -17.07 4.07
N LYS A 28 -12.58 -17.72 4.32
CA LYS A 28 -12.70 -18.67 5.44
C LYS A 28 -11.93 -19.97 5.20
N SER A 29 -12.00 -20.51 3.99
CA SER A 29 -11.37 -21.77 3.60
C SER A 29 -10.28 -21.54 2.57
N LYS A 30 -9.34 -22.48 2.46
CA LYS A 30 -8.29 -22.50 1.44
C LYS A 30 -8.85 -22.50 0.01
N MET A 31 -7.97 -22.30 -0.97
CA MET A 31 -8.33 -22.15 -2.37
C MET A 31 -8.90 -23.41 -2.99
N PHE A 32 -8.35 -24.56 -2.62
CA PHE A 32 -8.66 -25.85 -3.23
C PHE A 32 -9.14 -26.91 -2.23
N CYS A 33 -9.38 -26.56 -0.96
CA CYS A 33 -9.88 -27.47 0.06
C CYS A 33 -10.61 -26.72 1.19
N ALA A 34 -11.27 -27.47 2.08
CA ALA A 34 -12.11 -26.92 3.15
C ALA A 34 -11.34 -26.49 4.42
N CYS A 35 -10.02 -26.68 4.49
CA CYS A 35 -9.23 -26.23 5.64
C CYS A 35 -9.35 -24.72 5.84
N PRO A 36 -9.24 -24.22 7.09
CA PRO A 36 -9.13 -22.79 7.36
C PRO A 36 -7.97 -22.15 6.57
N ALA A 37 -8.17 -20.93 6.09
CA ALA A 37 -7.12 -20.15 5.42
C ALA A 37 -6.39 -19.18 6.37
N ASP A 38 -6.91 -18.95 7.58
CA ASP A 38 -6.26 -18.12 8.60
C ASP A 38 -5.13 -18.89 9.30
N HIS A 39 -3.95 -18.84 8.69
CA HIS A 39 -2.75 -19.59 9.11
C HIS A 39 -1.86 -18.84 10.11
N PHE A 40 -2.04 -17.52 10.26
CA PHE A 40 -1.11 -16.70 11.03
C PHE A 40 -1.25 -16.99 12.54
N GLY A 41 -0.11 -17.25 13.21
CA GLY A 41 -0.07 -17.51 14.65
C GLY A 41 -0.62 -18.88 15.07
N GLN A 42 -0.86 -19.79 14.12
CA GLN A 42 -1.36 -21.14 14.38
C GLN A 42 -0.21 -22.10 14.65
N GLU A 43 -0.49 -23.16 15.41
CA GLU A 43 0.48 -24.24 15.65
C GLU A 43 0.84 -24.94 14.32
N PRO A 44 2.14 -25.24 14.06
CA PRO A 44 2.58 -25.78 12.78
C PRO A 44 1.82 -27.03 12.35
N ASN A 45 1.44 -27.08 11.07
CA ASN A 45 0.78 -28.23 10.41
C ASN A 45 -0.59 -28.65 10.98
N THR A 46 -1.27 -27.82 11.76
CA THR A 46 -2.59 -28.12 12.33
C THR A 46 -3.77 -27.84 11.38
N GLN A 47 -3.58 -27.00 10.38
CA GLN A 47 -4.61 -26.62 9.40
C GLN A 47 -4.38 -27.27 8.04
N THR A 48 -4.22 -28.60 8.06
CA THR A 48 -3.84 -29.39 6.89
C THR A 48 -4.88 -30.47 6.57
N CYS A 49 -4.88 -30.95 5.33
CA CYS A 49 -5.71 -32.06 4.86
C CYS A 49 -5.02 -32.76 3.68
N PRO A 50 -5.51 -33.92 3.22
CA PRO A 50 -4.91 -34.64 2.11
C PRO A 50 -4.69 -33.81 0.84
N VAL A 51 -5.60 -32.87 0.53
CA VAL A 51 -5.50 -32.01 -0.66
C VAL A 51 -4.34 -31.02 -0.56
N CYS A 52 -4.29 -30.22 0.50
CA CYS A 52 -3.24 -29.21 0.65
C CYS A 52 -1.88 -29.81 1.06
N LEU A 53 -1.84 -31.07 1.50
CA LEU A 53 -0.62 -31.86 1.69
C LEU A 53 -0.19 -32.62 0.42
N GLY A 54 -0.93 -32.54 -0.68
CA GLY A 54 -0.60 -33.25 -1.92
C GLY A 54 -0.56 -34.77 -1.77
N LEU A 55 -1.39 -35.35 -0.90
CA LEU A 55 -1.42 -36.79 -0.69
C LEU A 55 -2.02 -37.54 -1.91
N PRO A 56 -1.61 -38.79 -2.16
CA PRO A 56 -2.12 -39.57 -3.27
C PRO A 56 -3.66 -39.69 -3.27
N GLY A 57 -4.28 -39.43 -4.42
CA GLY A 57 -5.73 -39.50 -4.61
C GLY A 57 -6.53 -38.27 -4.16
N ALA A 58 -5.86 -37.22 -3.65
CA ALA A 58 -6.53 -35.98 -3.29
C ALA A 58 -6.79 -35.09 -4.51
N LEU A 59 -7.98 -34.49 -4.59
CA LEU A 59 -8.40 -33.63 -5.72
C LEU A 59 -8.71 -32.20 -5.24
N PRO A 60 -8.33 -31.16 -6.02
CA PRO A 60 -8.62 -29.77 -5.71
C PRO A 60 -10.10 -29.41 -5.94
N VAL A 61 -10.69 -28.67 -4.99
CA VAL A 61 -12.05 -28.11 -5.12
C VAL A 61 -12.00 -26.58 -5.01
N PRO A 62 -12.16 -25.84 -6.13
CA PRO A 62 -12.01 -24.38 -6.17
C PRO A 62 -12.95 -23.62 -5.24
N ASN A 63 -12.41 -22.61 -4.55
CA ASN A 63 -13.15 -21.73 -3.67
C ASN A 63 -13.89 -20.65 -4.47
N ALA A 64 -15.21 -20.77 -4.57
CA ALA A 64 -16.07 -19.83 -5.30
C ALA A 64 -15.94 -18.37 -4.81
N LYS A 65 -15.73 -18.16 -3.50
CA LYS A 65 -15.61 -16.82 -2.94
C LYS A 65 -14.28 -16.16 -3.31
N ALA A 66 -13.20 -16.93 -3.34
CA ALA A 66 -11.89 -16.45 -3.79
C ALA A 66 -11.94 -15.99 -5.26
N ILE A 67 -12.62 -16.76 -6.12
CA ILE A 67 -12.81 -16.43 -7.54
C ILE A 67 -13.65 -15.15 -7.71
N GLU A 68 -14.77 -15.04 -7.00
CA GLU A 68 -15.59 -13.81 -6.97
C GLU A 68 -14.74 -12.59 -6.60
N TRP A 69 -13.94 -12.69 -5.55
CA TRP A 69 -13.08 -11.61 -5.07
C TRP A 69 -11.97 -11.24 -6.05
N CYS A 70 -11.35 -12.20 -6.72
CA CYS A 70 -10.38 -11.94 -7.79
C CYS A 70 -11.01 -11.14 -8.94
N ILE A 71 -12.24 -11.51 -9.35
CA ILE A 71 -12.94 -10.83 -10.43
C ILE A 71 -13.34 -9.41 -10.00
N LYS A 72 -13.85 -9.23 -8.78
CA LYS A 72 -14.14 -7.90 -8.21
C LYS A 72 -12.89 -7.02 -8.13
N LEU A 73 -11.75 -7.59 -7.75
CA LEU A 73 -10.46 -6.88 -7.77
C LEU A 73 -10.09 -6.46 -9.19
N GLY A 74 -10.21 -7.35 -10.18
CA GLY A 74 -10.00 -7.01 -11.59
C GLY A 74 -10.91 -5.87 -12.06
N GLN A 75 -12.20 -5.89 -11.70
CA GLN A 75 -13.14 -4.82 -12.03
C GLN A 75 -12.77 -3.48 -11.37
N ALA A 76 -12.33 -3.51 -10.11
CA ALA A 76 -11.84 -2.32 -9.41
C ALA A 76 -10.54 -1.76 -10.00
N LEU A 77 -9.76 -2.61 -10.67
CA LEU A 77 -8.55 -2.28 -11.42
C LEU A 77 -8.83 -2.04 -12.92
N ASN A 78 -10.09 -1.83 -13.30
CA ASN A 78 -10.54 -1.56 -14.67
C ASN A 78 -10.17 -2.64 -15.70
N CYS A 79 -9.96 -3.89 -15.27
CA CYS A 79 -9.68 -5.01 -16.15
C CYS A 79 -10.91 -5.45 -16.96
N SER A 80 -10.65 -5.99 -18.14
CA SER A 80 -11.57 -6.87 -18.86
C SER A 80 -11.64 -8.23 -18.14
N ILE A 81 -12.81 -8.86 -18.16
CA ILE A 81 -13.07 -10.13 -17.47
C ILE A 81 -13.28 -11.23 -18.52
N ASN A 82 -12.51 -12.31 -18.42
CA ASN A 82 -12.71 -13.49 -19.25
C ASN A 82 -13.97 -14.24 -18.80
N LEU A 83 -14.96 -14.34 -19.69
CA LEU A 83 -16.18 -15.13 -19.43
C LEU A 83 -15.90 -16.64 -19.47
N GLU A 84 -14.80 -17.06 -20.10
CA GLU A 84 -14.30 -18.43 -20.03
C GLU A 84 -12.85 -18.42 -19.55
N SER A 85 -12.55 -19.18 -18.49
CA SER A 85 -11.23 -19.20 -17.86
C SER A 85 -10.93 -20.60 -17.31
N LYS A 86 -9.68 -20.85 -16.91
CA LYS A 86 -9.22 -22.14 -16.38
C LYS A 86 -8.07 -21.95 -15.40
N PHE A 87 -7.81 -23.01 -14.63
CA PHE A 87 -6.56 -23.17 -13.88
C PHE A 87 -5.56 -24.00 -14.68
N ASP A 88 -4.29 -23.84 -14.33
CA ASP A 88 -3.12 -24.46 -14.93
C ASP A 88 -2.18 -24.95 -13.82
N ARG A 89 -1.38 -25.98 -14.12
CA ARG A 89 -0.29 -26.41 -13.25
C ARG A 89 1.00 -25.71 -13.63
N LYS A 90 1.58 -24.98 -12.68
CA LYS A 90 2.94 -24.43 -12.75
C LYS A 90 3.89 -25.41 -12.06
N ASN A 91 4.64 -26.19 -12.83
CA ASN A 91 5.41 -27.33 -12.32
C ASN A 91 6.81 -26.92 -11.87
N TYR A 92 7.12 -27.08 -10.59
CA TYR A 92 8.47 -26.93 -10.04
C TYR A 92 8.58 -27.68 -8.70
N PHE A 93 9.78 -28.14 -8.38
CA PHE A 93 10.03 -28.87 -7.13
C PHE A 93 10.63 -27.92 -6.09
N TYR A 94 9.93 -27.79 -4.96
CA TYR A 94 10.46 -27.15 -3.77
C TYR A 94 9.82 -27.77 -2.52
N PRO A 95 10.52 -27.86 -1.37
CA PRO A 95 9.98 -28.54 -0.20
C PRO A 95 8.67 -27.94 0.35
N ASP A 96 8.44 -26.64 0.12
CA ASP A 96 7.23 -25.95 0.57
C ASP A 96 6.01 -26.16 -0.37
N LEU A 97 6.19 -26.88 -1.47
CA LEU A 97 5.18 -27.12 -2.49
C LEU A 97 4.88 -28.63 -2.58
N PRO A 98 3.94 -29.13 -1.79
CA PRO A 98 3.80 -30.57 -1.55
C PRO A 98 3.38 -31.37 -2.78
N LYS A 99 2.70 -30.71 -3.74
CA LYS A 99 2.21 -31.35 -4.97
C LYS A 99 3.28 -31.47 -6.06
N GLY A 100 4.43 -30.79 -5.93
CA GLY A 100 5.39 -30.64 -7.03
C GLY A 100 4.92 -29.74 -8.19
N TYR A 101 3.77 -29.08 -8.01
CA TYR A 101 3.23 -28.05 -8.88
C TYR A 101 2.30 -27.13 -8.07
N GLN A 102 2.23 -25.87 -8.49
CA GLN A 102 1.32 -24.86 -7.96
C GLN A 102 0.15 -24.73 -8.94
N ILE A 103 -1.09 -24.82 -8.45
CA ILE A 103 -2.27 -24.50 -9.24
C ILE A 103 -2.36 -22.97 -9.34
N SER A 104 -2.27 -22.46 -10.57
CA SER A 104 -2.30 -21.03 -10.91
C SER A 104 -3.14 -20.84 -12.18
N GLN A 105 -3.04 -19.70 -12.86
CA GLN A 105 -3.58 -19.52 -14.21
C GLN A 105 -2.47 -19.08 -15.15
N TYR A 106 -2.50 -19.50 -16.41
CA TYR A 106 -1.52 -19.07 -17.39
C TYR A 106 -2.15 -18.26 -18.53
N ASP A 107 -2.52 -18.87 -19.64
CA ASP A 107 -2.99 -18.19 -20.87
C ASP A 107 -4.40 -17.57 -20.75
N LYS A 108 -5.23 -18.03 -19.81
CA LYS A 108 -6.60 -17.53 -19.62
C LYS A 108 -6.85 -17.06 -18.19
N PRO A 109 -6.19 -15.97 -17.72
CA PRO A 109 -6.44 -15.42 -16.38
C PRO A 109 -7.88 -14.95 -16.24
N PHE A 110 -8.39 -14.82 -15.02
CA PHE A 110 -9.75 -14.28 -14.81
C PHE A 110 -9.90 -12.85 -15.33
N CYS A 111 -8.88 -12.02 -15.16
CA CYS A 111 -8.90 -10.62 -15.53
C CYS A 111 -7.65 -10.25 -16.36
N HIS A 112 -7.83 -9.39 -17.37
CA HIS A 112 -6.74 -8.94 -18.26
C HIS A 112 -6.96 -7.49 -18.71
N ASP A 113 -5.93 -6.86 -19.26
CA ASP A 113 -5.99 -5.52 -19.88
C ASP A 113 -6.63 -4.46 -18.98
N GLY A 114 -6.15 -4.36 -17.73
CA GLY A 114 -6.58 -3.35 -16.76
C GLY A 114 -5.71 -2.10 -16.76
N TYR A 115 -6.04 -1.17 -15.89
CA TYR A 115 -5.24 0.03 -15.66
C TYR A 115 -5.62 0.78 -14.39
N LEU A 116 -4.69 1.58 -13.89
CA LEU A 116 -4.96 2.64 -12.93
C LEU A 116 -4.39 3.97 -13.45
N ASP A 117 -5.13 5.05 -13.21
CA ASP A 117 -4.70 6.41 -13.52
C ASP A 117 -4.09 7.04 -12.26
N LEU A 118 -2.87 7.56 -12.39
CA LEU A 118 -2.19 8.32 -11.35
C LEU A 118 -2.74 9.75 -11.28
N ALA A 119 -2.50 10.45 -10.17
CA ALA A 119 -2.88 11.84 -9.97
C ALA A 119 -2.29 12.80 -11.02
N SER A 120 -1.15 12.42 -11.62
CA SER A 120 -0.54 13.14 -12.76
C SER A 120 -1.33 13.02 -14.07
N GLY A 121 -2.35 12.16 -14.13
CA GLY A 121 -3.07 11.78 -15.34
C GLY A 121 -2.36 10.70 -16.17
N ARG A 122 -1.18 10.23 -15.74
CA ARG A 122 -0.51 9.09 -16.37
C ARG A 122 -1.24 7.80 -16.03
N ARG A 123 -1.45 6.99 -17.07
CA ARG A 123 -2.00 5.63 -16.95
C ARG A 123 -0.89 4.61 -16.77
N ILE A 124 -1.07 3.70 -15.81
CA ILE A 124 -0.26 2.50 -15.63
C ILE A 124 -1.12 1.30 -16.00
N ARG A 125 -0.68 0.52 -16.98
CA ARG A 125 -1.43 -0.65 -17.46
C ARG A 125 -1.16 -1.88 -16.59
N ILE A 126 -2.20 -2.70 -16.46
CA ILE A 126 -2.19 -3.98 -15.77
C ILE A 126 -2.38 -5.05 -16.83
N THR A 127 -1.40 -5.93 -16.96
CA THR A 127 -1.46 -7.03 -17.93
C THR A 127 -2.55 -8.03 -17.52
N ARG A 128 -2.60 -8.41 -16.23
CA ARG A 128 -3.50 -9.46 -15.73
C ARG A 128 -3.69 -9.42 -14.22
N VAL A 129 -4.81 -10.01 -13.79
CA VAL A 129 -5.07 -10.39 -12.40
C VAL A 129 -5.56 -11.83 -12.40
N HIS A 130 -4.87 -12.72 -11.69
CA HIS A 130 -5.17 -14.16 -11.67
C HIS A 130 -5.08 -14.78 -10.29
N MET A 131 -5.71 -15.94 -10.16
CA MET A 131 -5.68 -16.74 -8.94
C MET A 131 -4.57 -17.78 -8.96
N GLU A 132 -4.00 -18.01 -7.78
CA GLU A 132 -3.17 -19.15 -7.47
C GLU A 132 -3.36 -19.60 -6.02
N GLU A 133 -2.76 -20.73 -5.67
CA GLU A 133 -2.57 -21.10 -4.26
C GLU A 133 -1.20 -20.67 -3.76
N ASP A 134 -1.11 -20.33 -2.48
CA ASP A 134 0.18 -20.06 -1.86
C ASP A 134 0.93 -21.33 -1.45
N THR A 135 2.26 -21.20 -1.31
CA THR A 135 3.13 -22.29 -0.83
C THR A 135 3.15 -22.37 0.69
N ALA A 136 3.66 -23.48 1.22
CA ALA A 136 3.93 -23.62 2.64
C ALA A 136 4.98 -22.60 3.12
N LYS A 137 5.15 -22.49 4.43
CA LYS A 137 6.22 -21.68 5.01
C LYS A 137 7.45 -22.56 5.23
N LEU A 138 8.60 -22.10 4.77
CA LEU A 138 9.89 -22.73 5.01
C LEU A 138 10.73 -21.88 5.95
N GLN A 139 11.33 -22.51 6.97
CA GLN A 139 12.23 -21.86 7.91
C GLN A 139 13.54 -22.64 8.02
N HIS A 140 14.67 -21.97 7.87
CA HIS A 140 15.98 -22.58 8.13
C HIS A 140 16.31 -22.46 9.62
N SER A 141 16.73 -23.56 10.24
CA SER A 141 17.07 -23.63 11.66
C SER A 141 18.32 -24.49 11.88
N GLN A 142 18.82 -24.48 13.11
CA GLN A 142 19.79 -25.45 13.58
C GLN A 142 19.18 -26.29 14.70
N ILE A 143 19.10 -27.60 14.48
CA ILE A 143 18.65 -28.59 15.47
C ILE A 143 19.79 -29.57 15.67
N ASP A 144 20.20 -29.78 16.93
CA ASP A 144 21.33 -30.66 17.30
C ASP A 144 22.62 -30.37 16.52
N GLY A 145 22.88 -29.08 16.27
CA GLY A 145 24.05 -28.62 15.51
C GLY A 145 23.95 -28.81 13.99
N GLN A 146 22.89 -29.43 13.47
CA GLN A 146 22.68 -29.63 12.05
C GLN A 146 21.80 -28.52 11.45
N LYS A 147 22.18 -28.01 10.28
CA LYS A 147 21.33 -27.09 9.52
C LYS A 147 20.17 -27.87 8.90
N VAL A 148 18.96 -27.53 9.30
CA VAL A 148 17.73 -28.16 8.82
C VAL A 148 16.78 -27.10 8.27
N SER A 149 15.83 -27.55 7.45
CA SER A 149 14.70 -26.73 7.02
C SER A 149 13.43 -27.32 7.59
N LEU A 150 12.68 -26.50 8.31
CA LEU A 150 11.38 -26.84 8.89
C LEU A 150 10.30 -26.32 7.94
N ILE A 151 9.25 -27.13 7.75
CA ILE A 151 8.18 -26.83 6.81
C ILE A 151 6.86 -26.83 7.56
N ASP A 152 6.12 -25.74 7.41
CA ASP A 152 4.77 -25.58 7.94
C ASP A 152 3.76 -25.40 6.80
N PHE A 153 2.93 -26.42 6.59
CA PHE A 153 1.92 -26.49 5.55
C PHE A 153 0.61 -25.77 5.90
N ASN A 154 0.51 -25.08 7.04
CA ASN A 154 -0.67 -24.28 7.38
C ASN A 154 -1.03 -23.29 6.27
N ARG A 155 -0.04 -22.61 5.67
CA ARG A 155 -0.25 -21.67 4.56
C ARG A 155 -0.48 -22.33 3.19
N SER A 156 -0.04 -23.57 3.02
CA SER A 156 -0.15 -24.25 1.72
C SER A 156 -1.61 -24.34 1.29
N GLY A 157 -1.92 -23.84 0.09
CA GLY A 157 -3.29 -23.83 -0.44
C GLY A 157 -4.09 -22.57 -0.12
N VAL A 158 -3.57 -21.59 0.63
CA VAL A 158 -4.26 -20.32 0.89
C VAL A 158 -4.52 -19.58 -0.45
N PRO A 159 -5.69 -18.97 -0.67
CA PRO A 159 -5.95 -18.28 -1.93
C PRO A 159 -5.08 -17.03 -2.07
N LEU A 160 -4.42 -16.94 -3.20
CA LEU A 160 -3.50 -15.88 -3.53
C LEU A 160 -3.93 -15.28 -4.87
N VAL A 161 -4.03 -13.95 -4.92
CA VAL A 161 -4.22 -13.23 -6.17
C VAL A 161 -2.91 -12.57 -6.57
N GLU A 162 -2.55 -12.68 -7.83
CA GLU A 162 -1.38 -12.01 -8.42
C GLU A 162 -1.84 -10.97 -9.43
N ILE A 163 -1.33 -9.74 -9.29
CA ILE A 163 -1.52 -8.62 -10.21
C ILE A 163 -0.20 -8.37 -10.91
N VAL A 164 -0.19 -8.45 -12.24
CA VAL A 164 1.00 -8.21 -13.06
C VAL A 164 0.80 -6.92 -13.85
N THR A 165 1.76 -6.02 -13.74
CA THR A 165 1.74 -4.74 -14.46
C THR A 165 2.57 -4.77 -15.73
N GLU A 166 2.21 -3.93 -16.69
CA GLU A 166 3.11 -3.56 -17.78
C GLU A 166 4.28 -2.74 -17.22
N PRO A 167 5.45 -2.71 -17.90
CA PRO A 167 6.61 -1.96 -17.43
C PRO A 167 6.50 -0.44 -17.70
N ASP A 168 5.40 0.17 -17.27
CA ASP A 168 5.03 1.57 -17.58
C ASP A 168 5.64 2.60 -16.62
N PHE A 169 6.24 2.16 -15.51
CA PHE A 169 6.77 3.04 -14.47
C PHE A 169 8.08 3.69 -14.90
N LYS A 170 8.14 5.03 -14.81
CA LYS A 170 9.34 5.82 -15.15
C LYS A 170 10.07 6.37 -13.94
N THR A 171 9.38 6.47 -12.81
CA THR A 171 9.96 6.97 -11.56
C THR A 171 9.51 6.13 -10.37
N THR A 172 10.29 6.14 -9.29
CA THR A 172 9.91 5.47 -8.04
C THR A 172 8.70 6.11 -7.36
N SER A 173 8.41 7.39 -7.65
CA SER A 173 7.21 8.06 -7.14
C SER A 173 5.94 7.50 -7.78
N GLU A 174 5.96 7.22 -9.08
CA GLU A 174 4.82 6.61 -9.77
C GLU A 174 4.54 5.20 -9.26
N SER A 175 5.59 4.41 -9.02
CA SER A 175 5.41 3.09 -8.42
C SER A 175 4.87 3.15 -7.00
N ASP A 176 5.36 4.07 -6.16
CA ASP A 176 4.88 4.21 -4.79
C ASP A 176 3.39 4.61 -4.75
N GLU A 177 2.99 5.56 -5.60
CA GLU A 177 1.59 5.97 -5.74
C GLU A 177 0.70 4.81 -6.19
N PHE A 178 1.07 4.11 -7.27
CA PHE A 178 0.31 2.98 -7.79
C PHE A 178 0.16 1.84 -6.76
N LEU A 179 1.27 1.43 -6.14
CA LEU A 179 1.30 0.32 -5.20
C LEU A 179 0.45 0.60 -3.95
N LYS A 180 0.47 1.84 -3.46
CA LYS A 180 -0.40 2.29 -2.38
C LYS A 180 -1.86 2.31 -2.81
N GLU A 181 -2.19 2.80 -4.00
CA GLU A 181 -3.57 2.80 -4.49
C GLU A 181 -4.11 1.37 -4.65
N VAL A 182 -3.31 0.43 -5.16
CA VAL A 182 -3.67 -1.00 -5.22
C VAL A 182 -3.95 -1.56 -3.82
N GLN A 183 -3.10 -1.28 -2.83
CA GLN A 183 -3.33 -1.70 -1.44
C GLN A 183 -4.64 -1.12 -0.89
N LEU A 184 -4.91 0.16 -1.15
CA LEU A 184 -6.15 0.82 -0.71
C LEU A 184 -7.38 0.19 -1.38
N ILE A 185 -7.31 -0.16 -2.66
CA ILE A 185 -8.39 -0.85 -3.38
C ILE A 185 -8.64 -2.21 -2.74
N ILE A 186 -7.60 -3.02 -2.53
CA ILE A 186 -7.73 -4.34 -1.90
C ILE A 186 -8.40 -4.25 -0.52
N ARG A 187 -8.00 -3.28 0.30
CA ARG A 187 -8.60 -3.03 1.62
C ARG A 187 -10.04 -2.51 1.53
N ALA A 188 -10.34 -1.65 0.56
CA ALA A 188 -11.69 -1.13 0.35
C ALA A 188 -12.67 -2.23 -0.06
N LEU A 189 -12.21 -3.21 -0.84
CA LEU A 189 -12.99 -4.40 -1.22
C LEU A 189 -13.20 -5.38 -0.05
N ASP A 190 -12.49 -5.21 1.07
CA ASP A 190 -12.52 -6.09 2.24
C ASP A 190 -12.19 -7.55 1.91
N ILE A 191 -11.24 -7.76 0.99
CA ILE A 191 -10.82 -9.11 0.53
C ILE A 191 -9.47 -9.54 1.13
N SER A 192 -8.70 -8.62 1.69
CA SER A 192 -7.41 -8.88 2.35
C SER A 192 -7.02 -7.70 3.25
N THR A 193 -6.26 -7.97 4.31
CA THR A 193 -5.60 -6.91 5.10
C THR A 193 -4.53 -6.17 4.30
N ALA A 194 -3.99 -6.80 3.25
CA ALA A 194 -2.92 -6.28 2.41
C ALA A 194 -1.75 -5.69 3.22
N ASP A 195 -1.43 -6.36 4.33
CA ASP A 195 -0.37 -6.01 5.27
C ASP A 195 0.91 -6.72 4.85
N MET A 196 1.91 -5.92 4.48
CA MET A 196 3.21 -6.42 4.02
C MET A 196 4.07 -6.98 5.17
N GLU A 197 3.92 -6.46 6.40
CA GLU A 197 4.69 -6.95 7.55
C GLU A 197 4.25 -8.36 7.94
N LYS A 198 2.95 -8.65 7.78
CA LYS A 198 2.37 -9.99 7.99
C LYS A 198 2.46 -10.90 6.76
N GLY A 199 2.97 -10.40 5.64
CA GLY A 199 3.13 -11.16 4.39
C GLY A 199 1.85 -11.33 3.55
N SER A 200 0.71 -10.81 4.01
CA SER A 200 -0.56 -10.85 3.28
C SER A 200 -0.58 -10.01 2.00
N MET A 201 0.43 -9.15 1.80
CA MET A 201 0.75 -8.52 0.51
C MET A 201 2.26 -8.59 0.25
N ARG A 202 2.66 -9.02 -0.94
CA ARG A 202 4.06 -9.14 -1.36
C ARG A 202 4.28 -8.38 -2.66
N LEU A 203 5.41 -7.69 -2.75
CA LEU A 203 5.79 -6.88 -3.91
C LEU A 203 7.08 -7.42 -4.50
N GLU A 204 7.08 -7.67 -5.80
CA GLU A 204 8.25 -8.10 -6.55
C GLU A 204 8.46 -7.14 -7.73
N ALA A 205 9.62 -6.48 -7.77
CA ALA A 205 9.94 -5.51 -8.79
C ALA A 205 10.76 -6.16 -9.91
N ASN A 206 10.29 -6.02 -11.15
CA ASN A 206 11.04 -6.35 -12.35
C ASN A 206 11.72 -5.08 -12.86
N ILE A 207 13.05 -5.03 -12.79
CA ILE A 207 13.86 -3.83 -13.00
C ILE A 207 14.86 -4.07 -14.14
N SER A 208 14.78 -3.21 -15.14
CA SER A 208 15.80 -3.08 -16.18
C SER A 208 16.10 -1.61 -16.46
N VAL A 209 17.22 -1.34 -17.13
CA VAL A 209 17.64 0.00 -17.52
C VAL A 209 17.92 0.03 -19.01
N ARG A 210 17.54 1.13 -19.69
CA ARG A 210 17.84 1.34 -21.12
C ARG A 210 18.29 2.77 -21.42
N PRO A 211 19.00 3.02 -22.54
CA PRO A 211 19.34 4.37 -22.95
C PRO A 211 18.09 5.22 -23.20
N VAL A 212 18.11 6.50 -22.83
CA VAL A 212 16.98 7.41 -23.05
C VAL A 212 16.60 7.45 -24.53
N GLY A 213 15.30 7.35 -24.81
CA GLY A 213 14.74 7.41 -26.16
C GLY A 213 14.71 6.08 -26.92
N LYS A 214 15.34 5.01 -26.40
CA LYS A 214 15.14 3.64 -26.93
C LYS A 214 13.75 3.13 -26.52
N LYS A 215 13.06 2.45 -27.45
CA LYS A 215 11.69 1.94 -27.20
C LYS A 215 11.64 0.46 -26.86
N ASP A 216 12.63 -0.30 -27.29
CA ASP A 216 12.70 -1.74 -27.05
C ASP A 216 12.95 -2.03 -25.57
N LEU A 217 12.51 -3.21 -25.12
CA LEU A 217 12.83 -3.71 -23.79
C LEU A 217 14.30 -4.16 -23.75
N PRO A 218 15.00 -3.96 -22.61
CA PRO A 218 16.34 -4.53 -22.43
C PRO A 218 16.37 -6.05 -22.57
N GLU A 219 17.49 -6.58 -23.03
CA GLU A 219 17.73 -8.02 -23.17
C GLU A 219 17.84 -8.76 -21.82
N PHE A 220 17.90 -8.02 -20.72
CA PHE A 220 18.01 -8.54 -19.37
C PHE A 220 16.87 -8.04 -18.49
N LYS A 221 16.54 -8.84 -17.46
CA LYS A 221 15.55 -8.50 -16.44
C LYS A 221 16.04 -8.96 -15.08
N VAL A 222 16.17 -8.03 -14.15
CA VAL A 222 16.47 -8.35 -12.74
C VAL A 222 15.18 -8.29 -11.95
N GLU A 223 14.90 -9.34 -11.21
CA GLU A 223 13.71 -9.44 -10.36
C GLU A 223 14.13 -9.31 -8.90
N VAL A 224 13.64 -8.28 -8.22
CA VAL A 224 13.92 -8.05 -6.80
C VAL A 224 12.74 -8.55 -5.96
N LYS A 225 13.00 -9.60 -5.17
CA LYS A 225 12.03 -10.26 -4.28
C LYS A 225 12.27 -9.93 -2.81
N ASN A 226 11.32 -10.33 -1.97
CA ASN A 226 11.36 -10.28 -0.50
C ASN A 226 11.51 -8.85 0.07
N VAL A 227 10.73 -7.90 -0.47
CA VAL A 227 10.72 -6.53 0.03
C VAL A 227 9.45 -6.26 0.84
N ASN A 228 9.61 -6.03 2.14
CA ASN A 228 8.50 -6.05 3.09
C ASN A 228 7.89 -4.67 3.39
N SER A 229 8.30 -3.59 2.70
CA SER A 229 7.64 -2.29 2.82
C SER A 229 7.73 -1.43 1.55
N PHE A 230 6.79 -0.49 1.38
CA PHE A 230 6.85 0.52 0.32
C PHE A 230 8.12 1.39 0.39
N ARG A 231 8.64 1.64 1.59
CA ARG A 231 9.89 2.39 1.75
C ARG A 231 11.07 1.60 1.20
N PHE A 232 11.11 0.30 1.47
CA PHE A 232 12.22 -0.56 1.04
C PHE A 232 12.16 -0.86 -0.45
N ILE A 233 10.97 -0.98 -1.05
CA ILE A 233 10.87 -1.22 -2.51
C ILE A 233 11.43 -0.03 -3.29
N LYS A 234 11.14 1.20 -2.84
CA LYS A 234 11.73 2.41 -3.43
C LYS A 234 13.27 2.39 -3.36
N LYS A 235 13.83 2.09 -2.19
CA LYS A 235 15.29 2.02 -2.02
C LYS A 235 15.93 0.89 -2.83
N ALA A 236 15.26 -0.26 -2.91
CA ALA A 236 15.73 -1.39 -3.69
C ALA A 236 15.76 -1.06 -5.19
N ILE A 237 14.73 -0.36 -5.69
CA ILE A 237 14.69 0.12 -7.07
C ILE A 237 15.80 1.14 -7.35
N GLU A 238 16.01 2.11 -6.46
CA GLU A 238 17.07 3.11 -6.60
C GLU A 238 18.46 2.47 -6.60
N PHE A 239 18.72 1.52 -5.70
CA PHE A 239 19.97 0.79 -5.66
C PHE A 239 20.19 -0.03 -6.94
N GLU A 240 19.18 -0.80 -7.35
CA GLU A 240 19.29 -1.69 -8.50
C GLU A 240 19.43 -0.92 -9.81
N PHE A 241 18.74 0.22 -9.96
CA PHE A 241 18.93 1.14 -11.08
C PHE A 241 20.39 1.60 -11.17
N ASN A 242 20.97 2.11 -10.07
CA ASN A 242 22.35 2.61 -10.07
C ASN A 242 23.36 1.49 -10.35
N ARG A 243 23.17 0.30 -9.77
CA ARG A 243 24.00 -0.89 -10.03
C ARG A 243 23.99 -1.24 -11.52
N GLN A 244 22.81 -1.30 -12.13
CA GLN A 244 22.67 -1.64 -13.55
C GLN A 244 23.30 -0.59 -14.45
N VAL A 245 23.13 0.70 -14.13
CA VAL A 245 23.80 1.80 -14.84
C VAL A 245 25.32 1.64 -14.78
N GLU A 246 25.89 1.39 -13.60
CA GLU A 246 27.33 1.21 -13.42
C GLU A 246 27.88 0.05 -14.28
N LEU A 247 27.19 -1.10 -14.29
CA LEU A 247 27.56 -2.24 -15.15
C LEU A 247 27.53 -1.87 -16.63
N LEU A 248 26.46 -1.21 -17.08
CA LEU A 248 26.30 -0.81 -18.47
C LEU A 248 27.34 0.23 -18.91
N GLU A 249 27.75 1.13 -18.02
CA GLU A 249 28.82 2.10 -18.28
C GLU A 249 30.21 1.48 -18.36
N GLN A 250 30.40 0.33 -17.71
CA GLN A 250 31.59 -0.51 -17.84
C GLN A 250 31.54 -1.44 -19.07
N GLY A 251 30.49 -1.36 -19.88
CA GLY A 251 30.29 -2.23 -21.05
C GLY A 251 29.85 -3.66 -20.70
N GLN A 252 29.34 -3.88 -19.47
CA GLN A 252 28.84 -5.17 -19.00
C GLN A 252 27.31 -5.20 -19.05
N ILE A 253 26.74 -6.33 -19.46
CA ILE A 253 25.29 -6.56 -19.45
C ILE A 253 24.92 -7.21 -18.12
N PRO A 254 23.98 -6.64 -17.33
CA PRO A 254 23.48 -7.29 -16.12
C PRO A 254 22.93 -8.68 -16.41
N SER A 255 23.32 -9.67 -15.62
CA SER A 255 22.77 -11.02 -15.73
C SER A 255 21.29 -11.04 -15.38
N GLN A 256 20.52 -11.90 -16.04
CA GLN A 256 19.14 -12.18 -15.65
C GLN A 256 19.16 -13.05 -14.38
N GLU A 257 18.69 -12.49 -13.28
CA GLU A 257 18.75 -13.12 -11.97
C GLU A 257 17.58 -12.68 -11.07
N THR A 258 17.37 -13.44 -10.00
CA THR A 258 16.52 -13.00 -8.89
C THR A 258 17.42 -12.53 -7.75
N ARG A 259 17.16 -11.32 -7.26
CA ARG A 259 17.91 -10.67 -6.18
C ARG A 259 17.01 -10.42 -4.98
N GLY A 260 17.59 -10.45 -3.79
CA GLY A 260 16.96 -9.97 -2.57
C GLY A 260 17.42 -8.55 -2.24
N TYR A 261 16.77 -7.91 -1.26
CA TYR A 261 17.20 -6.64 -0.70
C TYR A 261 17.58 -6.80 0.77
N ASP A 262 18.80 -6.41 1.15
CA ASP A 262 19.25 -6.36 2.54
C ASP A 262 18.99 -4.95 3.08
N GLU A 263 17.96 -4.82 3.92
CA GLU A 263 17.52 -3.54 4.49
C GLU A 263 18.59 -2.88 5.36
N SER A 264 19.42 -3.69 6.04
CA SER A 264 20.44 -3.21 6.97
C SER A 264 21.64 -2.59 6.24
N LYS A 265 22.01 -3.19 5.10
CA LYS A 265 23.11 -2.73 4.25
C LYS A 265 22.66 -1.78 3.16
N GLY A 266 21.36 -1.77 2.85
CA GLY A 266 20.78 -0.97 1.78
C GLY A 266 21.17 -1.45 0.38
N VAL A 267 21.50 -2.73 0.20
CA VAL A 267 22.01 -3.29 -1.06
C VAL A 267 21.15 -4.44 -1.57
N THR A 268 21.11 -4.64 -2.89
CA THR A 268 20.58 -5.88 -3.46
C THR A 268 21.66 -6.95 -3.50
N PHE A 269 21.29 -8.21 -3.31
CA PHE A 269 22.21 -9.36 -3.37
C PHE A 269 21.63 -10.46 -4.25
N SER A 270 22.49 -11.20 -4.95
CA SER A 270 22.06 -12.33 -5.78
C SER A 270 21.54 -13.45 -4.87
N GLN A 271 20.34 -13.98 -5.18
CA GLN A 271 19.79 -15.15 -4.51
C GLN A 271 19.96 -16.41 -5.36
N ARG A 272 19.73 -16.27 -6.67
CA ARG A 272 19.87 -17.35 -7.66
C ARG A 272 20.21 -16.76 -9.03
N SER A 273 21.16 -17.37 -9.74
CA SER A 273 21.33 -17.11 -11.18
C SER A 273 20.18 -17.81 -11.93
N LYS A 274 19.51 -17.11 -12.86
CA LYS A 274 18.50 -17.74 -13.75
C LYS A 274 19.22 -18.45 -14.91
N GLU A 275 20.22 -19.27 -14.62
CA GLU A 275 20.99 -20.02 -15.64
C GLU A 275 20.11 -20.98 -16.46
N GLN A 276 18.89 -21.25 -15.99
CA GLN A 276 17.82 -21.82 -16.80
C GLN A 276 16.56 -21.00 -16.51
N ALA A 277 15.98 -20.36 -17.52
CA ALA A 277 14.57 -19.99 -17.43
C ALA A 277 13.82 -21.31 -17.14
N HIS A 278 13.38 -21.51 -15.90
CA HIS A 278 12.77 -22.78 -15.53
C HIS A 278 11.56 -23.00 -16.44
N ASP A 279 11.64 -24.04 -17.26
CA ASP A 279 10.49 -24.52 -18.00
C ASP A 279 9.50 -25.09 -16.97
N TYR A 280 8.58 -24.22 -16.54
CA TYR A 280 7.52 -24.56 -15.60
C TYR A 280 6.50 -25.54 -16.21
N ARG A 281 6.65 -25.91 -17.49
CA ARG A 281 5.82 -26.89 -18.20
C ARG A 281 4.34 -26.64 -17.93
N TYR A 282 3.89 -25.40 -18.15
CA TYR A 282 2.49 -25.05 -17.92
C TYR A 282 1.56 -25.92 -18.75
N PHE A 283 0.53 -26.47 -18.13
CA PHE A 283 -0.57 -27.13 -18.82
C PHE A 283 -1.87 -26.99 -18.02
N PRO A 284 -3.05 -27.09 -18.66
CA PRO A 284 -4.34 -27.01 -17.99
C PRO A 284 -4.47 -28.00 -16.84
N GLU A 285 -5.00 -27.57 -15.70
CA GLU A 285 -5.27 -28.43 -14.55
C GLU A 285 -6.46 -29.37 -14.89
N PRO A 286 -6.24 -30.67 -15.14
CA PRO A 286 -7.30 -31.58 -15.55
C PRO A 286 -8.32 -31.87 -14.44
N ASP A 287 -7.95 -31.70 -13.18
CA ASP A 287 -8.82 -32.02 -12.04
C ASP A 287 -9.87 -30.91 -11.78
N ILE A 288 -9.72 -29.75 -12.44
CA ILE A 288 -10.65 -28.62 -12.34
C ILE A 288 -11.23 -28.31 -13.73
N PRO A 289 -12.56 -28.45 -13.94
CA PRO A 289 -13.17 -28.09 -15.21
C PRO A 289 -13.03 -26.57 -15.47
N PRO A 290 -13.00 -26.15 -16.76
CA PRO A 290 -13.01 -24.72 -17.11
C PRO A 290 -14.23 -24.00 -16.55
N PHE A 291 -14.04 -22.73 -16.19
CA PHE A 291 -15.07 -21.85 -15.68
C PHE A 291 -15.78 -21.14 -16.82
N LYS A 292 -17.11 -20.99 -16.68
CA LYS A 292 -17.94 -20.15 -17.55
C LYS A 292 -18.75 -19.19 -16.70
N PHE A 293 -18.62 -17.90 -16.96
CA PHE A 293 -19.36 -16.84 -16.29
C PHE A 293 -20.38 -16.24 -17.25
N SER A 294 -21.57 -15.93 -16.73
CA SER A 294 -22.54 -15.14 -17.51
C SER A 294 -22.19 -13.66 -17.40
N GLN A 295 -22.48 -12.89 -18.45
CA GLN A 295 -22.32 -11.44 -18.41
C GLN A 295 -23.13 -10.81 -17.26
N ASN A 296 -24.31 -11.35 -16.97
CA ASN A 296 -25.17 -10.88 -15.87
C ASN A 296 -24.50 -11.06 -14.51
N GLN A 297 -23.86 -12.19 -14.27
CA GLN A 297 -23.12 -12.45 -13.03
C GLN A 297 -21.95 -11.48 -12.84
N VAL A 298 -21.16 -11.27 -13.91
CA VAL A 298 -20.04 -10.31 -13.89
C VAL A 298 -20.54 -8.88 -13.64
N ASN A 299 -21.64 -8.48 -14.29
CA ASN A 299 -22.26 -7.17 -14.09
C ASN A 299 -22.80 -7.00 -12.66
N GLN A 300 -23.41 -8.04 -12.09
CA GLN A 300 -23.88 -8.02 -10.70
C GLN A 300 -22.72 -7.78 -9.74
N TRP A 301 -21.60 -8.51 -9.87
CA TRP A 301 -20.42 -8.30 -9.03
C TRP A 301 -19.84 -6.89 -9.14
N LYS A 302 -19.92 -6.27 -10.33
CA LYS A 302 -19.49 -4.89 -10.55
C LYS A 302 -20.37 -3.89 -9.78
N GLN A 303 -21.67 -4.14 -9.69
CA GLN A 303 -22.61 -3.31 -8.94
C GLN A 303 -22.46 -3.47 -7.42
N GLU A 304 -21.94 -4.61 -6.97
CA GLU A 304 -21.65 -4.90 -5.56
C GLU A 304 -20.31 -4.27 -5.08
N LEU A 305 -19.54 -3.65 -5.97
CA LEU A 305 -18.29 -3.00 -5.56
C LEU A 305 -18.58 -1.83 -4.60
N PRO A 306 -17.79 -1.69 -3.52
CA PRO A 306 -17.86 -0.52 -2.66
C PRO A 306 -17.36 0.72 -3.38
N ILE A 307 -17.57 1.88 -2.77
CA ILE A 307 -16.97 3.14 -3.25
C ILE A 307 -15.44 2.99 -3.16
N LEU A 308 -14.77 3.12 -4.30
CA LEU A 308 -13.32 2.94 -4.41
C LEU A 308 -12.56 4.16 -3.89
N PRO A 309 -11.28 4.00 -3.48
CA PRO A 309 -10.46 5.09 -2.92
C PRO A 309 -10.41 6.35 -3.80
N ALA A 310 -10.24 6.21 -5.11
CA ALA A 310 -10.27 7.33 -6.05
C ALA A 310 -11.59 8.12 -6.02
N GLN A 311 -12.74 7.43 -5.91
CA GLN A 311 -14.05 8.08 -5.83
C GLN A 311 -14.23 8.80 -4.49
N ILE A 312 -13.77 8.20 -3.39
CA ILE A 312 -13.74 8.83 -2.06
C ILE A 312 -12.88 10.10 -2.11
N ARG A 313 -11.70 10.02 -2.74
CA ARG A 313 -10.78 11.16 -2.92
C ARG A 313 -11.46 12.32 -3.63
N SER A 314 -12.17 12.06 -4.73
CA SER A 314 -12.94 13.08 -5.45
C SER A 314 -14.03 13.71 -4.58
N GLN A 315 -14.75 12.93 -3.77
CA GLN A 315 -15.77 13.45 -2.85
C GLN A 315 -15.18 14.35 -1.74
N LEU A 316 -14.03 13.96 -1.17
CA LEU A 316 -13.34 14.72 -0.14
C LEU A 316 -12.80 16.05 -0.69
N VAL A 317 -12.20 16.03 -1.88
CA VAL A 317 -11.72 17.26 -2.55
C VAL A 317 -12.89 18.18 -2.92
N ALA A 318 -14.01 17.64 -3.40
CA ALA A 318 -15.23 18.42 -3.63
C ALA A 318 -15.77 19.06 -2.34
N SER A 319 -15.51 18.45 -1.19
CA SER A 319 -15.81 19.00 0.14
C SER A 319 -14.77 20.03 0.63
N GLN A 320 -13.94 20.55 -0.27
CA GLN A 320 -12.88 21.53 -0.05
C GLN A 320 -11.73 21.06 0.87
N LEU A 321 -11.49 19.75 0.98
CA LEU A 321 -10.28 19.25 1.65
C LEU A 321 -9.09 19.31 0.69
N SER A 322 -7.88 19.49 1.23
CA SER A 322 -6.66 19.34 0.44
C SER A 322 -6.46 17.89 0.01
N SER A 323 -5.73 17.67 -1.08
CA SER A 323 -5.35 16.32 -1.55
C SER A 323 -4.63 15.52 -0.46
N ASP A 324 -3.75 16.16 0.31
CA ASP A 324 -3.01 15.53 1.41
C ASP A 324 -3.94 15.09 2.55
N SER A 325 -4.93 15.93 2.89
CA SER A 325 -5.94 15.58 3.91
C SER A 325 -6.78 14.40 3.44
N ALA A 326 -7.23 14.42 2.19
CA ALA A 326 -7.99 13.32 1.60
C ALA A 326 -7.18 12.02 1.60
N SER A 327 -5.92 12.08 1.18
CA SER A 327 -5.00 10.93 1.18
C SER A 327 -4.81 10.34 2.57
N THR A 328 -4.62 11.20 3.57
CA THR A 328 -4.42 10.78 4.97
C THR A 328 -5.67 10.11 5.54
N LEU A 329 -6.86 10.64 5.22
CA LEU A 329 -8.12 10.03 5.62
C LEU A 329 -8.29 8.65 4.97
N ILE A 330 -8.12 8.55 3.66
CA ILE A 330 -8.30 7.30 2.91
C ILE A 330 -7.31 6.22 3.35
N ALA A 331 -6.07 6.61 3.70
CA ALA A 331 -5.05 5.69 4.15
C ALA A 331 -5.36 4.99 5.49
N SER A 332 -6.27 5.56 6.30
CA SER A 332 -6.68 4.99 7.59
C SER A 332 -8.20 4.80 7.63
N PRO A 333 -8.69 3.55 7.54
CA PRO A 333 -10.12 3.25 7.65
C PRO A 333 -10.76 3.81 8.93
N VAL A 334 -10.01 3.83 10.04
CA VAL A 334 -10.46 4.38 11.32
C VAL A 334 -10.68 5.90 11.22
N ARG A 335 -9.73 6.63 10.63
CA ARG A 335 -9.85 8.09 10.42
C ARG A 335 -10.97 8.43 9.45
N LEU A 336 -11.07 7.71 8.33
CA LEU A 336 -12.13 7.93 7.34
C LEU A 336 -13.52 7.68 7.94
N LYS A 337 -13.69 6.57 8.66
CA LYS A 337 -14.94 6.26 9.36
C LYS A 337 -15.30 7.37 10.33
N ARG A 338 -14.35 7.77 11.20
CA ARG A 338 -14.61 8.81 12.19
C ARG A 338 -14.92 10.17 11.55
N TYR A 339 -14.23 10.51 10.47
CA TYR A 339 -14.50 11.72 9.70
C TYR A 339 -15.98 11.76 9.27
N TYR A 340 -16.48 10.71 8.63
CA TYR A 340 -17.88 10.67 8.20
C TYR A 340 -18.87 10.65 9.37
N GLU A 341 -18.54 10.04 10.50
CA GLU A 341 -19.36 10.12 11.73
C GLU A 341 -19.46 11.57 12.23
N LEU A 342 -18.35 12.32 12.24
CA LEU A 342 -18.35 13.74 12.63
C LEU A 342 -19.13 14.62 11.66
N ILE A 343 -19.02 14.37 10.34
CA ILE A 343 -19.84 15.04 9.32
C ILE A 343 -21.34 14.81 9.60
N LYS A 344 -21.74 13.55 9.89
CA LYS A 344 -23.13 13.22 10.24
C LYS A 344 -23.62 13.91 11.51
N LYS A 345 -22.71 14.20 12.46
CA LYS A 345 -22.99 15.00 13.67
C LYS A 345 -23.01 16.52 13.40
N GLY A 346 -22.90 16.97 12.15
CA GLY A 346 -23.00 18.37 11.74
C GLY A 346 -21.68 19.15 11.80
N LEU A 347 -20.53 18.48 11.94
CA LEU A 347 -19.23 19.16 11.95
C LEU A 347 -18.82 19.60 10.53
N VAL A 348 -18.23 20.79 10.43
CA VAL A 348 -17.70 21.31 9.15
C VAL A 348 -16.57 20.40 8.63
N PRO A 349 -16.55 20.02 7.34
CA PRO A 349 -15.57 19.09 6.77
C PRO A 349 -14.11 19.36 7.09
N LYS A 350 -13.64 20.60 6.93
CA LYS A 350 -12.25 20.97 7.26
C LYS A 350 -11.93 20.77 8.75
N LYS A 351 -12.87 21.07 9.65
CA LYS A 351 -12.70 20.89 11.10
C LYS A 351 -12.68 19.41 11.46
N ALA A 352 -13.60 18.62 10.91
CA ALA A 352 -13.62 17.17 11.10
C ALA A 352 -12.31 16.51 10.64
N ALA A 353 -11.85 16.83 9.43
CA ALA A 353 -10.59 16.31 8.89
C ALA A 353 -9.39 16.67 9.78
N SER A 354 -9.26 17.94 10.17
CA SER A 354 -8.18 18.40 11.04
C SER A 354 -8.16 17.67 12.38
N LEU A 355 -9.33 17.45 13.01
CA LEU A 355 -9.42 16.73 14.28
C LEU A 355 -8.95 15.28 14.15
N VAL A 356 -9.45 14.55 13.14
CA VAL A 356 -9.12 13.13 13.00
C VAL A 356 -7.70 12.91 12.46
N ILE A 357 -7.14 13.84 11.67
CA ILE A 357 -5.77 13.74 11.13
C ILE A 357 -4.72 14.04 12.21
N ASN A 358 -4.97 15.03 13.06
CA ASN A 358 -3.99 15.42 14.09
C ASN A 358 -4.04 14.53 15.35
N ALA A 359 -5.04 13.66 15.47
CA ALA A 359 -5.13 12.73 16.59
C ALA A 359 -4.20 11.51 16.42
N PRO A 360 -3.64 11.00 17.53
CA PRO A 360 -3.05 9.66 17.58
C PRO A 360 -4.08 8.60 17.15
N GLU A 361 -3.65 7.60 16.37
CA GLU A 361 -4.50 6.58 15.75
C GLU A 361 -5.43 5.90 16.78
N ASP A 362 -4.90 5.56 17.95
CA ASP A 362 -5.58 4.90 19.08
C ASP A 362 -6.69 5.76 19.72
N LYS A 363 -6.64 7.08 19.52
CA LYS A 363 -7.62 8.03 20.09
C LYS A 363 -8.65 8.51 19.07
N VAL A 364 -8.47 8.20 17.79
CA VAL A 364 -9.35 8.67 16.70
C VAL A 364 -10.81 8.29 16.96
N SER A 365 -11.07 7.06 17.38
CA SER A 365 -12.42 6.55 17.64
C SER A 365 -13.17 7.31 18.75
N THR A 366 -12.44 7.86 19.72
CA THR A 366 -13.00 8.54 20.90
C THR A 366 -13.22 10.05 20.72
N ILE A 367 -12.97 10.61 19.54
CA ILE A 367 -13.08 12.06 19.29
C ILE A 367 -14.56 12.49 19.27
N ASP A 368 -15.22 12.60 20.41
CA ASP A 368 -16.57 13.17 20.52
C ASP A 368 -16.44 14.66 20.77
N GLN A 369 -16.69 15.48 19.74
CA GLN A 369 -16.77 16.95 19.77
C GLN A 369 -16.26 17.65 21.06
N VAL A 370 -14.96 17.91 21.19
CA VAL A 370 -14.49 18.96 22.12
C VAL A 370 -13.36 19.77 21.49
N GLN A 371 -13.76 20.78 20.73
CA GLN A 371 -13.28 22.14 20.98
C GLN A 371 -14.45 23.03 20.58
N THR A 372 -15.17 23.46 21.62
CA THR A 372 -16.13 24.58 21.59
C THR A 372 -15.60 25.63 20.63
N ASN A 373 -16.47 26.20 19.78
CA ASN A 373 -16.08 27.39 19.04
C ASN A 373 -15.41 28.35 20.05
N PRO A 374 -14.25 28.94 19.71
CA PRO A 374 -13.59 29.84 20.62
C PRO A 374 -14.62 30.86 21.12
N THR A 375 -14.77 31.01 22.43
CA THR A 375 -15.65 32.06 22.96
C THR A 375 -15.08 33.38 22.49
N THR A 376 -15.89 34.15 21.77
CA THR A 376 -15.57 35.53 21.39
C THR A 376 -16.20 36.54 22.33
N ASP A 377 -16.79 36.05 23.43
CA ASP A 377 -17.45 36.86 24.43
C ASP A 377 -16.42 37.66 25.24
N VAL A 378 -16.32 38.94 24.90
CA VAL A 378 -15.40 39.88 25.53
C VAL A 378 -15.63 39.96 27.04
N SER A 379 -16.86 39.74 27.52
CA SER A 379 -17.18 39.79 28.95
C SER A 379 -16.47 38.71 29.76
N GLN A 380 -16.10 37.60 29.14
CA GLN A 380 -15.37 36.49 29.78
C GLN A 380 -13.85 36.64 29.63
N ILE A 381 -13.40 37.23 28.52
CA ILE A 381 -11.97 37.36 28.18
C ILE A 381 -11.34 38.56 28.89
N LEU A 382 -12.04 39.69 28.92
CA LEU A 382 -11.49 40.97 29.38
C LEU A 382 -11.05 40.93 30.87
N PRO A 383 -11.84 40.40 31.83
CA PRO A 383 -11.42 40.34 33.23
C PRO A 383 -10.13 39.53 33.42
N LEU A 384 -9.99 38.46 32.64
CA LEU A 384 -8.83 37.57 32.69
C LEU A 384 -7.58 38.22 32.07
N VAL A 385 -7.76 38.96 30.97
CA VAL A 385 -6.70 39.78 30.36
C VAL A 385 -6.22 40.84 31.36
N GLU A 386 -7.13 41.57 32.02
CA GLU A 386 -6.75 42.61 32.98
C GLU A 386 -5.98 42.04 34.18
N LYS A 387 -6.44 40.91 34.70
CA LYS A 387 -5.75 40.20 35.77
C LYS A 387 -4.33 39.77 35.34
N ILE A 388 -4.20 39.09 34.20
CA ILE A 388 -2.90 38.57 33.74
C ILE A 388 -1.93 39.70 33.38
N VAL A 389 -2.41 40.79 32.79
CA VAL A 389 -1.56 41.96 32.49
C VAL A 389 -1.05 42.63 33.77
N SER A 390 -1.90 42.78 34.79
CA SER A 390 -1.50 43.39 36.07
C SER A 390 -0.55 42.51 36.90
N GLU A 391 -0.72 41.19 36.87
CA GLU A 391 0.14 40.22 37.57
C GLU A 391 1.51 40.01 36.90
N ASN A 392 1.70 40.47 35.66
CA ASN A 392 2.92 40.22 34.88
C ASN A 392 3.61 41.52 34.38
N PRO A 393 3.98 42.47 35.27
CA PRO A 393 4.49 43.79 34.87
C PRO A 393 5.79 43.73 34.06
N LYS A 394 6.64 42.72 34.29
CA LYS A 394 7.87 42.51 33.53
C LYS A 394 7.59 42.17 32.06
N ALA A 395 6.64 41.28 31.79
CA ALA A 395 6.26 40.91 30.43
C ALA A 395 5.64 42.09 29.67
N VAL A 396 4.88 42.94 30.38
CA VAL A 396 4.33 44.18 29.83
C VAL A 396 5.45 45.17 29.45
N SER A 397 6.43 45.38 30.34
CA SER A 397 7.57 46.24 30.07
C SER A 397 8.43 45.73 28.90
N ASP A 398 8.69 44.43 28.85
CA ASP A 398 9.43 43.79 27.77
C ASP A 398 8.71 43.93 26.41
N PHE A 399 7.38 43.81 26.39
CA PHE A 399 6.59 44.05 25.18
C PHE A 399 6.64 45.52 24.75
N LYS A 400 6.51 46.48 25.69
CA LYS A 400 6.68 47.92 25.41
C LYS A 400 8.08 48.26 24.88
N ALA A 401 9.10 47.49 25.28
CA ALA A 401 10.46 47.59 24.76
C ALA A 401 10.67 46.91 23.38
N GLY A 402 9.60 46.42 22.75
CA GLY A 402 9.63 45.84 21.40
C GLY A 402 9.80 44.32 21.34
N LYS A 403 9.83 43.61 22.48
CA LYS A 403 9.95 42.14 22.49
C LYS A 403 8.58 41.49 22.26
N THR A 404 8.26 41.21 21.01
CA THR A 404 6.97 40.62 20.59
C THR A 404 6.69 39.24 21.19
N GLN A 405 7.71 38.48 21.60
CA GLN A 405 7.55 37.19 22.27
C GLN A 405 6.81 37.30 23.62
N SER A 406 6.95 38.42 24.34
CA SER A 406 6.28 38.64 25.62
C SER A 406 4.76 38.75 25.47
N LEU A 407 4.27 39.20 24.30
CA LEU A 407 2.83 39.19 23.98
C LEU A 407 2.30 37.76 23.87
N PHE A 408 3.00 36.88 23.16
CA PHE A 408 2.60 35.48 23.02
C PHE A 408 2.63 34.71 24.34
N PHE A 409 3.55 35.07 25.25
CA PHE A 409 3.56 34.55 26.62
C PHE A 409 2.27 34.90 27.38
N LEU A 410 1.85 36.18 27.35
CA LEU A 410 0.62 36.64 27.99
C LEU A 410 -0.63 36.00 27.37
N VAL A 411 -0.69 35.89 26.03
CA VAL A 411 -1.76 35.16 25.33
C VAL A 411 -1.82 33.70 25.80
N GLY A 412 -0.65 33.05 25.94
CA GLY A 412 -0.54 31.68 26.44
C GLY A 412 -1.07 31.52 27.88
N MET A 413 -0.84 32.50 28.76
CA MET A 413 -1.37 32.48 30.12
C MET A 413 -2.89 32.61 30.15
N VAL A 414 -3.46 33.51 29.34
CA VAL A 414 -4.92 33.67 29.23
C VAL A 414 -5.53 32.37 28.70
N LYS A 415 -4.95 31.77 27.65
CA LYS A 415 -5.43 30.49 27.11
C LYS A 415 -5.22 29.30 28.04
N ARG A 416 -4.30 29.37 29.00
CA ARG A 416 -4.16 28.31 30.01
C ARG A 416 -5.32 28.33 31.00
N GLN A 417 -5.81 29.52 31.37
CA GLN A 417 -6.95 29.67 32.29
C GLN A 417 -8.31 29.63 31.57
N LEU A 418 -8.35 30.02 30.30
CA LEU A 418 -9.53 29.96 29.43
C LEU A 418 -9.16 29.31 28.08
N PRO A 419 -9.04 27.97 28.01
CA PRO A 419 -8.62 27.25 26.80
C PRO A 419 -9.46 27.55 25.55
N GLN A 420 -10.73 27.87 25.77
CA GLN A 420 -11.70 28.21 24.74
C GLN A 420 -11.63 29.66 24.26
N ALA A 421 -10.76 30.53 24.77
CA ALA A 421 -10.68 31.91 24.30
C ALA A 421 -10.10 32.01 22.87
N ASP A 422 -10.66 32.89 22.03
CA ASP A 422 -10.07 33.18 20.72
C ASP A 422 -8.70 33.85 20.87
N ALA A 423 -7.67 33.24 20.27
CA ALA A 423 -6.29 33.69 20.47
C ALA A 423 -6.03 35.07 19.86
N ASN A 424 -6.69 35.41 18.75
CA ASN A 424 -6.51 36.70 18.09
C ASN A 424 -7.19 37.80 18.90
N GLN A 425 -8.42 37.56 19.36
CA GLN A 425 -9.15 38.51 20.19
C GLN A 425 -8.45 38.74 21.54
N VAL A 426 -7.93 37.69 22.18
CA VAL A 426 -7.10 37.81 23.41
C VAL A 426 -5.87 38.69 23.14
N ARG A 427 -5.16 38.44 22.04
CA ARG A 427 -3.97 39.22 21.66
C ARG A 427 -4.32 40.69 21.41
N ASP A 428 -5.40 40.95 20.72
CA ASP A 428 -5.84 42.31 20.40
C ASP A 428 -6.24 43.05 21.69
N LEU A 429 -6.98 42.41 22.59
CA LEU A 429 -7.36 42.97 23.90
C LEU A 429 -6.14 43.26 24.80
N ILE A 430 -5.16 42.34 24.85
CA ILE A 430 -3.90 42.58 25.57
C ILE A 430 -3.15 43.78 24.96
N THR A 431 -3.07 43.85 23.63
CA THR A 431 -2.37 44.95 22.94
C THR A 431 -3.04 46.29 23.23
N SER A 432 -4.37 46.37 23.11
CA SER A 432 -5.13 47.59 23.45
C SER A 432 -4.96 47.99 24.91
N LYS A 433 -4.91 47.03 25.84
CA LYS A 433 -4.73 47.31 27.28
C LYS A 433 -3.32 47.78 27.64
N ILE A 434 -2.30 47.35 26.91
CA ILE A 434 -0.91 47.76 27.15
C ILE A 434 -0.60 49.12 26.48
N SER A 435 -1.25 49.40 25.35
CA SER A 435 -1.08 50.63 24.55
C SER A 435 -1.95 51.80 25.01
N GLY A 436 -3.09 51.56 25.65
CA GLY A 436 -3.86 52.57 26.38
C GLY A 436 -3.34 52.75 27.80
#